data_AF-A0AAN6VZR1-F1
#
_entry.id   AF-A0AAN6VZR1-F1
#
_cell.length_a   1.000
_cell.length_b   1.000
_cell.length_c   1.000
_cell.angle_alpha   90.00
_cell.angle_beta   90.00
_cell.angle_gamma   90.00
#
_symmetry.space_group_name_H-M   'P 1'
#
loop_
_entity.id
_entity.type
_entity.pdbx_description
1 polymer ?
#
loop_
_entity_poly.entity_id
_entity_poly.type
_entity_poly.pdbx_seq_one_letter_code
_entity_poly.pdbx_strand_id
1 'polypeptide(L)'
;MKRRVAEMEAEAAKLREMQASMDQERQGLQDDKEDIDNRSVFVGNVDYSTSPEELQNHFGECGSINRVTILLDKFTGQPKG
;
A
#
# COMPACT_ATOMS: atom_id res chain seq x y z
N MET A 1 14.82 14.91 43.87
CA MET A 1 15.34 14.28 42.63
C MET A 1 14.64 12.97 42.27
N LYS A 2 14.45 12.02 43.20
CA LYS A 2 13.85 10.68 42.92
C LYS A 2 12.49 10.69 42.18
N ARG A 3 11.59 11.63 42.49
CA ARG A 3 10.25 11.70 41.87
C ARG A 3 10.28 12.05 40.38
N ARG A 4 11.15 13.00 39.98
CA ARG A 4 11.32 13.42 38.57
C ARG A 4 11.92 12.31 37.71
N VAL A 5 12.80 11.49 38.27
CA VAL A 5 13.38 10.33 37.57
C VAL A 5 12.33 9.25 37.35
N ALA A 6 11.52 8.93 38.37
CA ALA A 6 10.45 7.94 38.26
C ALA A 6 9.35 8.37 37.26
N GLU A 7 9.00 9.66 37.21
CA GLU A 7 8.06 10.19 36.21
C GLU A 7 8.63 10.10 34.79
N MET A 8 9.92 10.42 34.61
CA MET A 8 10.59 10.32 33.31
C MET A 8 10.75 8.86 32.83
N GLU A 9 11.01 7.92 33.74
CA GLU A 9 11.08 6.49 33.41
C GLU A 9 9.72 5.92 33.01
N ALA A 10 8.64 6.34 33.70
CA ALA A 10 7.27 5.93 33.33
C ALA A 10 6.84 6.51 31.97
N GLU A 11 7.20 7.75 31.68
CA GLU A 11 6.95 8.37 30.38
C GLU A 11 7.76 7.68 29.26
N ALA A 12 9.03 7.35 29.51
CA ALA A 12 9.88 6.62 28.57
C ALA A 12 9.36 5.21 28.28
N ALA A 13 8.85 4.51 29.30
CA ALA A 13 8.21 3.20 29.13
C ALA A 13 6.98 3.29 28.21
N LYS A 14 6.11 4.27 28.46
CA LYS A 14 4.91 4.50 27.65
C LYS A 14 5.23 4.89 26.20
N LEU A 15 6.26 5.72 26.01
CA LEU A 15 6.72 6.11 24.67
C LEU A 15 7.28 4.92 23.90
N ARG A 16 8.00 4.02 24.57
CA ARG A 16 8.54 2.79 23.99
C ARG A 16 7.45 1.80 23.61
N GLU A 17 6.42 1.64 24.44
CA GLU A 17 5.24 0.82 24.12
C GLU A 17 4.48 1.40 22.91
N MET A 18 4.31 2.72 22.85
CA MET A 18 3.66 3.37 21.71
C MET A 18 4.47 3.17 20.43
N GLN A 19 5.80 3.34 20.46
CA GLN A 19 6.67 3.06 19.33
C GLN A 19 6.55 1.60 18.87
N ALA A 20 6.58 0.63 19.79
CA ALA A 20 6.44 -0.79 19.46
C ALA A 20 5.10 -1.10 18.78
N SER A 21 4.00 -0.48 19.22
CA SER A 21 2.69 -0.65 18.58
C SER A 21 2.66 -0.08 17.15
N MET A 22 3.26 1.09 16.94
CA MET A 22 3.35 1.72 15.62
C MET A 22 4.25 0.94 14.66
N ASP A 23 5.36 0.38 15.15
CA ASP A 23 6.24 -0.45 14.33
C ASP A 23 5.55 -1.76 13.91
N GLN A 24 4.77 -2.38 14.81
CA GLN A 24 3.99 -3.58 14.48
C GLN A 24 2.91 -3.27 13.43
N GLU A 25 2.21 -2.15 13.56
CA GLU A 25 1.20 -1.73 12.57
C GLU A 25 1.84 -1.43 11.21
N ARG A 26 2.99 -0.74 11.20
CA ARG A 26 3.77 -0.50 9.97
C ARG A 26 4.22 -1.80 9.32
N GLN A 27 4.64 -2.77 10.11
CA GLN A 27 5.10 -4.05 9.58
C GLN A 27 3.94 -4.85 8.96
N GLY A 28 2.76 -4.85 9.59
CA GLY A 28 1.56 -5.45 8.99
C GLY A 28 1.20 -4.81 7.64
N LEU A 29 1.18 -3.48 7.57
CA LEU A 29 0.91 -2.76 6.31
C LEU A 29 1.95 -3.04 5.21
N GLN A 30 3.20 -3.33 5.59
CA GLN A 30 4.27 -3.64 4.66
C GLN A 30 4.11 -5.06 4.09
N ASP A 31 3.79 -6.04 4.94
CA ASP A 31 3.51 -7.43 4.56
C ASP A 31 2.29 -7.50 3.61
N ASP A 32 1.19 -6.80 3.94
CA ASP A 32 0.01 -6.67 3.08
C ASP A 32 0.37 -6.08 1.70
N LYS A 33 1.24 -5.08 1.67
CA LYS A 33 1.67 -4.43 0.44
C LYS A 33 2.52 -5.37 -0.42
N GLU A 34 3.45 -6.11 0.17
CA GLU A 34 4.26 -7.10 -0.55
C GLU A 34 3.39 -8.21 -1.15
N ASP A 35 2.40 -8.72 -0.40
CA ASP A 35 1.45 -9.70 -0.90
C ASP A 35 0.57 -9.18 -2.03
N ILE A 36 0.16 -7.89 -1.97
CA ILE A 36 -0.58 -7.25 -3.07
C ILE A 36 0.33 -7.12 -4.30
N ASP A 37 1.56 -6.64 -4.13
CA ASP A 37 2.50 -6.44 -5.22
C ASP A 37 2.87 -7.78 -5.89
N ASN A 38 3.02 -8.87 -5.12
CA ASN A 38 3.28 -10.23 -5.63
C ASN A 38 2.13 -10.81 -6.47
N ARG A 39 0.88 -10.42 -6.19
CA ARG A 39 -0.32 -10.85 -6.93
C ARG A 39 -0.72 -9.88 -8.04
N SER A 40 0.02 -8.78 -8.20
CA SER A 40 -0.26 -7.75 -9.21
C SER A 40 0.55 -8.00 -10.48
N VAL A 41 -0.06 -7.76 -11.63
CA VAL A 41 0.60 -7.87 -12.94
C VAL A 41 0.71 -6.51 -13.61
N PHE A 42 1.85 -6.24 -14.24
CA PHE A 42 2.04 -5.07 -15.08
C PHE A 42 1.68 -5.40 -16.53
N VAL A 43 0.81 -4.58 -17.13
CA VAL A 43 0.42 -4.67 -18.53
C VAL A 43 0.83 -3.36 -19.19
N GLY A 44 1.61 -3.44 -20.27
CA GLY A 44 2.02 -2.29 -21.07
C GLY A 44 1.63 -2.47 -22.53
N ASN A 45 1.80 -1.40 -23.32
CA ASN A 45 1.41 -1.33 -24.73
C ASN A 45 -0.12 -1.52 -24.91
N VAL A 46 -0.88 -1.02 -23.96
CA VAL A 46 -2.34 -0.92 -23.97
C VAL A 46 -2.75 0.36 -24.69
N ASP A 47 -3.83 0.29 -25.46
CA ASP A 47 -4.34 1.45 -26.16
C ASP A 47 -4.86 2.52 -25.18
N TYR A 48 -4.64 3.80 -25.49
CA TYR A 48 -5.02 4.93 -24.63
C TYR A 48 -6.54 5.04 -24.40
N SER A 49 -7.36 4.46 -25.27
CA SER A 49 -8.81 4.42 -25.12
C SER A 49 -9.31 3.26 -24.25
N THR A 50 -8.42 2.34 -23.86
CA THR A 50 -8.78 1.16 -23.09
C THR A 50 -9.31 1.55 -21.71
N SER A 51 -10.50 1.03 -21.40
CA SER A 51 -11.16 1.20 -20.11
C SER A 51 -10.75 0.11 -19.11
N PRO A 52 -10.86 0.37 -17.79
CA PRO A 52 -10.62 -0.65 -16.78
C PRO A 52 -11.59 -1.83 -16.88
N GLU A 53 -12.82 -1.61 -17.38
CA GLU A 53 -13.83 -2.65 -17.58
C GLU A 53 -13.43 -3.61 -18.70
N GLU A 54 -12.85 -3.11 -19.79
CA GLU A 54 -12.33 -3.95 -20.87
C GLU A 54 -11.16 -4.82 -20.40
N LEU A 55 -10.23 -4.27 -19.62
CA LEU A 55 -9.14 -5.04 -19.02
C LEU A 55 -9.68 -6.10 -18.06
N GLN A 56 -10.67 -5.76 -17.24
CA GLN A 56 -11.26 -6.70 -16.29
C GLN A 56 -11.97 -7.85 -17.00
N ASN A 57 -12.72 -7.56 -18.07
CA ASN A 57 -13.37 -8.59 -18.89
C ASN A 57 -12.34 -9.46 -19.64
N HIS A 58 -11.30 -8.84 -20.21
CA HIS A 58 -10.28 -9.56 -20.97
C HIS A 58 -9.48 -10.54 -20.11
N PHE A 59 -9.06 -10.11 -18.92
CA PHE A 59 -8.30 -10.95 -17.98
C PHE A 59 -9.20 -11.79 -17.05
N GLY A 60 -10.53 -11.65 -17.14
CA GLY A 60 -11.47 -12.35 -16.27
C GLY A 60 -11.44 -13.87 -16.42
N GLU A 61 -11.05 -14.38 -17.58
CA GLU A 61 -10.85 -15.82 -17.82
C GLU A 61 -9.64 -16.38 -17.05
N CYS A 62 -8.67 -15.53 -16.69
CA CYS A 62 -7.50 -15.93 -15.91
C CYS A 62 -7.79 -16.02 -14.39
N GLY A 63 -8.89 -15.42 -13.92
CA GLY A 63 -9.30 -15.47 -12.52
C GLY A 63 -10.00 -14.20 -12.03
N SER A 64 -10.30 -14.15 -10.74
CA SER A 64 -10.94 -13.00 -10.11
C SER A 64 -9.97 -11.82 -9.96
N ILE A 65 -10.33 -10.68 -10.54
CA ILE A 65 -9.53 -9.45 -10.50
C ILE A 65 -10.07 -8.55 -9.39
N ASN A 66 -9.24 -8.30 -8.37
CA ASN A 66 -9.61 -7.45 -7.23
C ASN A 66 -9.56 -5.95 -7.58
N ARG A 67 -8.60 -5.54 -8.41
CA ARG A 67 -8.37 -4.13 -8.74
C ARG A 67 -7.68 -3.98 -10.09
N VAL A 68 -8.11 -2.98 -10.86
CA VAL A 68 -7.42 -2.49 -12.06
C VAL A 68 -7.00 -1.05 -11.80
N THR A 69 -5.80 -0.64 -12.22
CA THR A 69 -5.32 0.74 -12.09
C THR A 69 -4.55 1.13 -13.33
N ILE A 70 -5.09 2.07 -14.10
CA ILE A 70 -4.45 2.63 -15.28
C ILE A 70 -3.54 3.78 -14.83
N LEU A 71 -2.24 3.68 -15.11
CA LEU A 71 -1.28 4.71 -14.77
C LEU A 71 -1.48 5.92 -15.69
N LEU A 72 -1.79 7.06 -15.09
CA LEU A 72 -1.90 8.34 -15.79
C LEU A 72 -0.60 9.13 -15.65
N ASP A 73 -0.20 9.82 -16.72
CA ASP A 73 0.86 10.81 -16.66
C ASP A 73 0.44 11.99 -15.77
N LYS A 74 1.34 12.43 -14.89
CA LYS A 74 1.03 13.45 -13.88
C LYS A 74 0.81 14.84 -14.45
N PHE A 75 1.30 15.12 -15.65
CA PHE A 75 1.24 16.44 -16.28
C PHE A 75 0.12 16.52 -17.32
N THR A 76 -0.09 15.44 -18.08
CA THR A 76 -1.11 15.41 -19.14
C THR A 76 -2.42 14.76 -18.70
N GLY A 77 -2.42 13.98 -17.61
CA GLY A 77 -3.56 13.18 -17.18
C GLY A 77 -3.90 12.03 -18.14
N GLN A 78 -3.11 11.82 -19.20
CA GLN A 78 -3.33 10.77 -20.18
C GLN A 78 -2.72 9.45 -19.71
N PRO A 79 -3.32 8.30 -20.07
CA PRO A 79 -2.73 7.00 -19.78
C PRO A 79 -1.31 6.91 -20.34
N LYS A 80 -0.41 6.15 -19.69
CA LYS A 80 1.00 6.03 -20.10
C LYS A 80 1.26 4.99 -21.19
N GLY A 81 0.19 4.43 -21.77
CA GLY A 81 0.23 3.28 -22.67
C GLY A 81 0.25 1.96 -21.93
#